data_AF-A0A2V9Z447-F1
#
_entry.id   AF-A0A2V9Z447-F1
#
_cell.length_a   1.000
_cell.length_b   1.000
_cell.length_c   1.000
_cell.angle_alpha   90.00
_cell.angle_beta   90.00
_cell.angle_gamma   90.00
#
_symmetry.space_group_name_H-M   'P 1'
#
loop_
_entity.id
_entity.type
_entity.pdbx_description
1 polymer ?
#
loop_
_entity_poly.entity_id
_entity_poly.type
_entity_poly.pdbx_seq_one_letter_code
_entity_poly.pdbx_strand_id
1 'polypeptide(L)'
;MSLYEDLLDQDSVPLGEEADVYAFYNELCSRYPENEMLTDEDVDDSPWSCAHDRSGMHVLMTVRPEMAAETIPVILELAQRHGLVCFDPQSKMVFLPPNLESRPSRLTTW
;
A
#
# COMPACT_ATOMS: atom_id res chain seq x y z
N MET A 1 -17.46 9.04 -2.35
CA MET A 1 -16.71 8.01 -1.62
C MET A 1 -15.59 7.56 -2.51
N SER A 2 -14.36 7.54 -2.01
CA SER A 2 -13.19 7.03 -2.75
C SER A 2 -13.02 5.54 -2.47
N LEU A 3 -12.41 4.80 -3.40
CA LEU A 3 -12.14 3.35 -3.22
C LEU A 3 -11.43 3.06 -1.89
N TYR A 4 -10.56 3.96 -1.43
CA TYR A 4 -9.89 3.82 -0.14
C TYR A 4 -10.87 3.81 1.05
N GLU A 5 -11.87 4.70 1.03
CA GLU A 5 -12.91 4.75 2.08
C GLU A 5 -13.73 3.45 2.07
N ASP A 6 -14.11 2.96 0.89
CA ASP A 6 -14.86 1.71 0.74
C ASP A 6 -14.06 0.47 1.23
N LEU A 7 -12.73 0.48 1.07
CA LEU A 7 -11.84 -0.56 1.57
C LEU A 7 -11.73 -0.52 3.09
N LEU A 8 -11.67 0.66 3.70
CA LEU A 8 -11.64 0.80 5.17
C LEU A 8 -12.91 0.27 5.83
N ASP A 9 -14.06 0.42 5.18
CA ASP A 9 -15.36 -0.05 5.68
C ASP A 9 -15.58 -1.56 5.43
N GLN A 10 -14.66 -2.25 4.71
CA GLN A 10 -14.74 -3.66 4.31
C GLN A 10 -16.00 -4.05 3.51
N ASP A 11 -16.83 -3.08 3.12
CA ASP A 11 -18.15 -3.28 2.52
C ASP A 11 -18.09 -3.71 1.04
N SER A 12 -16.94 -3.53 0.36
CA SER A 12 -16.82 -3.88 -1.07
C SER A 12 -15.40 -4.22 -1.52
N VAL A 13 -14.82 -5.29 -0.98
CA VAL A 13 -13.53 -5.79 -1.49
C VAL A 13 -13.75 -6.41 -2.87
N PRO A 14 -13.10 -5.91 -3.94
CA PRO A 14 -13.22 -6.51 -5.27
C PRO A 14 -12.70 -7.95 -5.24
N LEU A 15 -13.50 -8.87 -5.76
CA LEU A 15 -13.09 -10.27 -5.94
C LEU A 15 -12.17 -10.36 -7.16
N GLY A 16 -10.94 -10.85 -6.96
CA GLY A 16 -9.94 -11.02 -8.00
C GLY A 16 -8.57 -11.32 -7.40
N GLU A 17 -7.68 -11.87 -8.22
CA GLU A 17 -6.28 -12.11 -7.88
C GLU A 17 -5.40 -11.54 -8.99
N GLU A 18 -4.63 -10.51 -8.67
CA GLU A 18 -3.60 -9.93 -9.53
C GLU A 18 -2.23 -10.44 -9.08
N ALA A 19 -1.51 -11.05 -10.00
CA ALA A 19 -0.20 -11.64 -9.73
C ALA A 19 0.80 -10.59 -9.20
N ASP A 20 0.71 -9.36 -9.69
CA ASP A 20 1.60 -8.26 -9.31
C ASP A 20 1.36 -7.78 -7.86
N VAL A 21 0.11 -7.81 -7.39
CA VAL A 21 -0.22 -7.48 -5.99
C VAL A 21 0.35 -8.55 -5.06
N TYR A 22 0.21 -9.82 -5.43
CA TYR A 22 0.79 -10.93 -4.68
C TYR A 22 2.34 -10.88 -4.66
N ALA A 23 2.97 -10.61 -5.81
CA ALA A 23 4.42 -10.49 -5.92
C ALA A 23 4.95 -9.31 -5.09
N PHE A 24 4.30 -8.16 -5.16
CA PHE A 24 4.59 -7.01 -4.31
C PHE A 24 4.51 -7.36 -2.83
N TYR A 25 3.42 -8.01 -2.40
CA TYR A 25 3.22 -8.34 -0.99
C TYR A 25 4.32 -9.27 -0.45
N ASN A 26 4.70 -10.28 -1.22
CA ASN A 26 5.76 -11.19 -0.82
C ASN A 26 7.12 -10.50 -0.73
N GLU A 27 7.46 -9.63 -1.69
CA GLU A 27 8.70 -8.86 -1.64
C GLU A 27 8.69 -7.88 -0.46
N LEU A 28 7.56 -7.22 -0.20
CA LEU A 28 7.39 -6.34 0.95
C LEU A 28 7.65 -7.10 2.26
N CYS A 29 6.97 -8.23 2.48
CA CYS A 29 7.11 -9.02 3.70
C CYS A 29 8.50 -9.66 3.84
N SER A 30 9.21 -9.89 2.73
CA SER A 30 10.62 -10.34 2.79
C SER A 30 11.57 -9.30 3.39
N ARG A 31 11.20 -8.01 3.28
CA ARG A 31 11.99 -6.88 3.76
C ARG A 31 11.50 -6.35 5.11
N TYR A 32 10.18 -6.32 5.27
CA TYR A 32 9.48 -5.84 6.46
C TYR A 32 8.41 -6.86 6.84
N PRO A 33 8.79 -7.92 7.59
CA PRO A 33 7.84 -8.94 8.02
C PRO A 33 6.66 -8.33 8.79
N GLU A 34 5.49 -8.97 8.70
CA GLU A 34 4.36 -8.59 9.55
C GLU A 34 4.67 -8.83 11.03
N ASN A 35 4.02 -8.06 11.92
CA ASN A 35 4.29 -8.09 13.35
C ASN A 35 4.13 -9.50 13.94
N GLU A 36 3.19 -10.28 13.44
CA GLU A 36 2.92 -11.67 13.86
C GLU A 36 4.06 -12.64 13.50
N MET A 37 4.96 -12.26 12.60
CA MET A 37 6.13 -13.05 12.19
C MET A 37 7.40 -12.68 12.94
N LEU A 38 7.35 -11.63 13.77
CA LEU A 38 8.49 -11.12 14.52
C LEU A 38 8.51 -11.65 15.95
N THR A 39 9.68 -11.62 16.56
CA THR A 39 9.82 -11.85 18.00
C THR A 39 9.44 -10.58 18.78
N ASP A 40 9.20 -10.70 20.08
CA ASP A 40 8.93 -9.54 20.95
C ASP A 40 10.10 -8.53 20.96
N GLU A 41 11.33 -8.97 20.68
CA GLU A 41 12.51 -8.09 20.62
C GLU A 41 12.58 -7.33 19.28
N ASP A 42 12.17 -7.96 18.18
CA ASP A 42 12.26 -7.38 16.83
C ASP A 42 11.03 -6.52 16.47
N VAL A 43 9.90 -6.68 17.18
CA VAL A 43 8.64 -5.97 16.86
C VAL A 43 8.76 -4.45 17.02
N ASP A 44 9.65 -3.99 17.91
CA ASP A 44 9.94 -2.58 18.15
C ASP A 44 10.65 -1.91 16.96
N ASP A 45 11.33 -2.69 16.12
CA ASP A 45 11.99 -2.22 14.89
C ASP A 45 11.09 -2.35 13.63
N SER A 46 9.92 -2.99 13.75
CA SER A 46 8.95 -3.09 12.65
C SER A 46 8.48 -1.72 12.13
N PRO A 47 8.17 -1.54 10.85
CA PRO A 47 7.52 -0.30 10.41
C PRO A 47 6.01 -0.30 10.64
N TRP A 48 5.40 -1.43 11.01
CA TRP A 48 3.95 -1.59 11.00
C TRP A 48 3.28 -1.21 12.32
N SER A 49 2.22 -0.40 12.25
CA SER A 49 1.37 -0.07 13.41
C SER A 49 0.37 -1.18 13.73
N CYS A 50 -0.06 -1.95 12.72
CA CYS A 50 -0.95 -3.10 12.86
C CYS A 50 -0.77 -4.03 11.64
N ALA A 51 -1.43 -5.19 11.69
CA ALA A 51 -1.48 -6.15 10.58
C ALA A 51 -2.01 -5.49 9.29
N HIS A 52 -1.57 -6.00 8.14
CA HIS A 52 -2.04 -5.52 6.86
C HIS A 52 -3.46 -6.01 6.56
N ASP A 53 -4.30 -5.13 6.00
CA ASP A 53 -5.49 -5.59 5.30
C ASP A 53 -5.12 -5.82 3.83
N ARG A 54 -5.49 -6.96 3.27
CA ARG A 54 -5.11 -7.32 1.90
C ARG A 54 -6.12 -8.24 1.24
N SER A 55 -6.20 -8.13 -0.07
CA SER A 55 -6.86 -9.09 -0.94
C SER A 55 -5.97 -9.41 -2.15
N GLY A 56 -6.46 -10.21 -3.08
CA GLY A 56 -5.76 -10.40 -4.36
C GLY A 56 -5.66 -9.13 -5.21
N MET A 57 -6.32 -8.02 -4.83
CA MET A 57 -6.36 -6.77 -5.59
C MET A 57 -5.71 -5.58 -4.89
N HIS A 58 -5.44 -5.67 -3.58
CA HIS A 58 -4.90 -4.54 -2.82
C HIS A 58 -4.12 -4.99 -1.59
N VAL A 59 -3.29 -4.08 -1.09
CA VAL A 59 -2.64 -4.17 0.22
C VAL A 59 -2.79 -2.80 0.88
N LEU A 60 -3.43 -2.76 2.04
CA LEU A 60 -3.54 -1.60 2.91
C LEU A 60 -2.56 -1.76 4.06
N MET A 61 -1.64 -0.81 4.15
CA MET A 61 -0.55 -0.80 5.13
C MET A 61 -0.67 0.41 6.05
N THR A 62 -0.35 0.21 7.31
CA THR A 62 -0.35 1.28 8.32
C THR A 62 1.05 1.40 8.90
N VAL A 63 1.76 2.47 8.50
CA VAL A 63 3.16 2.70 8.86
C VAL A 63 3.24 3.53 10.12
N ARG A 64 4.12 3.15 11.06
CA ARG A 64 4.43 3.93 12.26
C ARG A 64 5.02 5.29 11.86
N PRO A 65 4.51 6.42 12.38
CA PRO A 65 4.95 7.76 11.98
C PRO A 65 6.47 7.98 12.07
N GLU A 66 7.10 7.41 13.10
CA GLU A 66 8.54 7.48 13.35
C GLU A 66 9.40 6.75 12.31
N MET A 67 8.85 5.70 11.67
CA MET A 67 9.54 4.91 10.63
C MET A 67 9.21 5.39 9.21
N ALA A 68 8.13 6.16 9.05
CA ALA A 68 7.57 6.55 7.76
C ALA A 68 8.58 7.19 6.79
N ALA A 69 9.49 8.02 7.30
CA ALA A 69 10.51 8.70 6.49
C ALA A 69 11.46 7.72 5.78
N GLU A 70 11.72 6.56 6.39
CA GLU A 70 12.57 5.51 5.81
C GLU A 70 11.74 4.48 5.03
N THR A 71 10.59 4.08 5.55
CA THR A 71 9.80 2.97 4.98
C THR A 71 9.03 3.38 3.72
N ILE A 72 8.42 4.57 3.67
CA ILE A 72 7.57 4.99 2.55
C ILE A 72 8.33 4.99 1.21
N PRO A 73 9.54 5.57 1.10
CA PRO A 73 10.30 5.52 -0.15
C PRO A 73 10.53 4.10 -0.67
N VAL A 74 10.77 3.15 0.23
CA VAL A 74 10.97 1.74 -0.12
C VAL A 74 9.67 1.11 -0.63
N ILE A 75 8.55 1.33 0.07
CA ILE A 75 7.23 0.84 -0.36
C ILE A 75 6.90 1.36 -1.76
N LEU A 76 7.15 2.65 -2.03
CA LEU A 76 6.90 3.26 -3.32
C LEU A 76 7.81 2.69 -4.42
N GLU A 77 9.09 2.44 -4.13
CA GLU A 77 10.01 1.80 -5.07
C GLU A 77 9.54 0.39 -5.44
N LEU A 78 9.12 -0.39 -4.44
CA LEU A 78 8.57 -1.74 -4.65
C LEU A 78 7.27 -1.68 -5.47
N ALA A 79 6.34 -0.80 -5.11
CA ALA A 79 5.09 -0.64 -5.85
C ALA A 79 5.36 -0.28 -7.33
N GLN A 80 6.31 0.62 -7.60
CA GLN A 80 6.71 0.98 -8.96
C GLN A 80 7.29 -0.21 -9.72
N ARG A 81 8.14 -1.03 -9.08
CA ARG A 81 8.73 -2.24 -9.69
C ARG A 81 7.68 -3.26 -10.10
N HIS A 82 6.62 -3.38 -9.32
CA HIS A 82 5.48 -4.27 -9.58
C HIS A 82 4.35 -3.60 -10.39
N GLY A 83 4.55 -2.39 -10.91
CA GLY A 83 3.54 -1.72 -11.73
C GLY A 83 2.26 -1.34 -10.97
N LEU A 84 2.35 -1.16 -9.65
CA LEU A 84 1.22 -0.86 -8.78
C LEU A 84 1.06 0.65 -8.55
N VAL A 85 -0.20 1.08 -8.47
CA VAL A 85 -0.56 2.43 -8.01
C VAL A 85 -0.56 2.43 -6.48
N CYS A 86 0.05 3.45 -5.88
CA CYS A 86 0.00 3.66 -4.44
C CYS A 86 -0.76 4.96 -4.13
N PHE A 87 -1.71 4.89 -3.19
CA PHE A 87 -2.43 6.05 -2.67
C PHE A 87 -2.01 6.31 -1.22
N ASP A 88 -1.52 7.52 -0.95
CA ASP A 88 -1.23 8.00 0.40
C ASP A 88 -2.39 8.88 0.89
N PRO A 89 -3.21 8.39 1.82
CA PRO A 89 -4.36 9.14 2.33
C PRO A 89 -3.96 10.33 3.22
N GLN A 90 -2.77 10.32 3.83
CA GLN A 90 -2.28 11.42 4.68
C GLN A 90 -1.89 12.64 3.84
N SER A 91 -1.19 12.43 2.72
CA SER A 91 -0.83 13.51 1.79
C SER A 91 -1.85 13.75 0.67
N LYS A 92 -2.82 12.84 0.51
CA LYS A 92 -3.80 12.81 -0.59
C LYS A 92 -3.12 12.74 -1.97
N MET A 93 -2.01 12.02 -2.04
CA MET A 93 -1.24 11.84 -3.28
C MET A 93 -1.42 10.44 -3.85
N VAL A 94 -1.43 10.37 -5.19
CA VAL A 94 -1.39 9.12 -5.95
C VAL A 94 -0.02 9.03 -6.62
N PHE A 95 0.69 7.94 -6.34
CA PHE A 95 1.96 7.61 -6.96
C PHE A 95 1.69 6.58 -8.06
N LEU A 96 2.00 6.96 -9.29
CA LEU A 96 1.83 6.11 -10.46
C LEU A 96 3.15 5.40 -10.78
N PRO A 97 3.10 4.12 -11.18
CA PRO A 97 4.26 3.44 -11.73
C PRO A 97 4.59 4.01 -13.12
N PRO A 98 5.85 3.88 -13.62
CA PRO A 98 6.28 4.51 -14.87
C PRO A 98 5.48 4.10 -16.12
N ASN A 99 4.83 2.94 -16.08
CA ASN A 99 4.01 2.39 -17.16
C ASN A 99 2.56 2.92 -17.17
N LEU A 100 2.16 3.74 -16.19
CA LEU A 100 0.83 4.36 -16.12
C LEU A 100 0.95 5.88 -16.25
N GLU A 101 0.33 6.45 -17.27
CA GLU A 101 0.25 7.90 -17.44
C GLU A 101 -0.91 8.49 -16.64
N SER A 102 -0.66 9.62 -15.97
CA SER A 102 -1.73 10.40 -15.36
C SER A 102 -2.66 10.94 -16.44
N ARG A 103 -3.92 10.51 -16.46
CA ARG A 103 -4.91 11.12 -17.35
C ARG A 103 -5.35 12.46 -16.75
N PRO A 104 -5.20 13.61 -17.45
CA PRO A 104 -5.69 14.88 -16.95
C PRO A 104 -7.20 14.76 -16.68
N SER A 105 -7.62 15.21 -15.50
CA SER A 105 -9.02 15.14 -15.08
C SER A 105 -9.87 15.98 -16.05
N ARG A 106 -10.91 15.36 -16.63
CA ARG A 106 -11.92 16.07 -17.44
C ARG A 106 -12.93 16.81 -16.56
N LEU A 107 -12.48 17.44 -15.48
CA LEU A 107 -13.36 18.24 -14.63
C LEU A 107 -13.37 19.66 -15.21
N THR A 108 -14.18 19.86 -16.25
CA THR A 108 -14.67 21.19 -16.63
C THR A 108 -15.45 21.77 -15.45
N THR A 109 -14.91 22.83 -14.89
CA THR A 109 -15.50 23.67 -13.85
C THR A 109 -16.82 24.26 -14.35
N TRP A 110 -17.89 24.16 -13.55
CA TRP A 110 -19.14 24.93 -13.71
C TRP A 110 -19.20 25.98 -12.61
#